data_AF-A0A972A972-F1
#
_entry.id   AF-A0A972A972-F1
#
_cell.length_a   1.000
_cell.length_b   1.000
_cell.length_c   1.000
_cell.angle_alpha   90.00
_cell.angle_beta   90.00
_cell.angle_gamma   90.00
#
_symmetry.space_group_name_H-M   'P 1'
#
loop_
_entity.id
_entity.type
_entity.pdbx_description
1 polymer ?
#
loop_
_entity_poly.entity_id
_entity_poly.type
_entity_poly.pdbx_seq_one_letter_code
_entity_poly.pdbx_strand_id
1 'polypeptide(L)'
;MKHFYLIILLFCNVALYGQVDAYLNEYRITRISDFDKERNLIKESRHLSELLLPFFQDSLLHVRQKAYSFLYQKGMDVNSSEKAPYIIRLLKGCEDSNGGIAGQNLIWLSSFNKEDFTVDAKEQVDNLLRRDHIPHRKRLIMLAGYVGAGREMLNRQLIQPGLSSNERWYVHLALARMGDARSAEFCAQTVQTLQLNNDLVEYVMPDLIYTRQKILLNICIDHLNSDESACTSADPDNERSMPCGYRILELIAPVIEDFPFRTSAIGGLDVPDYRQALPVARQWFRDNPDYRIRMNSF
;
A
#
# COMPACT_ATOMS: atom_id res chain seq x y z
N MET A 1 28.78 -15.34 39.64
CA MET A 1 28.49 -15.65 38.22
C MET A 1 27.23 -15.00 37.66
N LYS A 2 26.10 -14.88 38.39
CA LYS A 2 24.88 -14.19 37.90
C LYS A 2 25.07 -12.67 37.61
N HIS A 3 25.96 -11.98 38.32
CA HIS A 3 26.21 -10.55 38.11
C HIS A 3 27.09 -10.22 36.89
N PHE A 4 27.90 -11.17 36.40
CA PHE A 4 28.78 -10.94 35.25
C PHE A 4 27.99 -10.96 33.93
N TYR A 5 26.97 -11.82 33.82
CA TYR A 5 26.05 -11.85 32.68
C TYR A 5 25.18 -10.58 32.58
N LEU A 6 24.83 -9.97 33.71
CA LEU A 6 24.03 -8.74 33.73
C LEU A 6 24.82 -7.53 33.21
N ILE A 7 26.13 -7.49 33.47
CA ILE A 7 27.04 -6.43 32.98
C ILE A 7 27.28 -6.58 31.48
N ILE A 8 27.48 -7.79 30.97
CA ILE A 8 27.69 -8.04 29.53
C ILE A 8 26.42 -7.71 28.72
N LEU A 9 25.23 -8.04 29.24
CA LEU A 9 23.95 -7.65 28.63
C LEU A 9 23.72 -6.13 28.62
N LEU A 10 24.25 -5.40 29.61
CA LEU A 10 24.19 -3.94 29.66
C LEU A 10 25.11 -3.31 28.59
N PHE A 11 26.33 -3.83 28.42
CA PHE A 11 27.30 -3.27 27.46
C PHE A 11 26.95 -3.55 25.98
N CYS A 12 26.35 -4.70 25.66
CA CYS A 12 25.92 -4.99 24.28
C CYS A 12 24.79 -4.08 23.78
N ASN A 13 23.87 -3.65 24.66
CA ASN A 13 22.79 -2.75 24.28
C ASN A 13 23.26 -1.29 24.12
N VAL A 14 24.25 -0.84 24.91
CA VAL A 14 24.81 0.52 24.81
C VAL A 14 25.60 0.69 23.51
N ALA A 15 26.31 -0.34 23.05
CA ALA A 15 27.10 -0.29 21.83
C ALA A 15 26.24 -0.08 20.57
N LEU A 16 25.03 -0.64 20.52
CA LEU A 16 24.14 -0.50 19.37
C LEU A 16 23.32 0.80 19.40
N TYR A 17 22.88 1.24 20.59
CA TYR A 17 22.23 2.55 20.80
C TYR A 17 23.10 3.68 20.25
N GLY A 18 24.40 3.64 20.55
CA GLY A 18 25.37 4.63 20.08
C GLY A 18 25.57 4.64 18.57
N GLN A 19 25.33 3.53 17.86
CA GLN A 19 25.58 3.45 16.41
C GLN A 19 24.45 4.04 15.56
N VAL A 20 23.19 3.79 15.92
CA VAL A 20 22.04 4.39 15.22
C VAL A 20 22.04 5.91 15.41
N ASP A 21 22.25 6.36 16.65
CA ASP A 21 22.33 7.79 16.96
C ASP A 21 23.48 8.47 16.25
N ALA A 22 24.68 7.86 16.26
CA ALA A 22 25.84 8.39 15.56
C ALA A 22 25.57 8.50 14.05
N TYR A 23 24.97 7.47 13.44
CA TYR A 23 24.62 7.49 12.03
C TYR A 23 23.63 8.59 11.68
N LEU A 24 22.52 8.70 12.42
CA LEU A 24 21.49 9.69 12.11
C LEU A 24 21.96 11.12 12.39
N ASN A 25 22.86 11.33 13.37
CA ASN A 25 23.48 12.63 13.59
C ASN A 25 24.53 12.98 12.51
N GLU A 26 25.26 11.99 12.00
CA GLU A 26 26.13 12.18 10.83
C GLU A 26 25.30 12.50 9.57
N TYR A 27 24.23 11.74 9.33
CA TYR A 27 23.30 11.98 8.22
C TYR A 27 22.61 13.34 8.30
N ARG A 28 22.24 13.78 9.51
CA ARG A 28 21.69 15.13 9.79
C ARG A 28 22.60 16.24 9.26
N ILE A 29 23.92 16.07 9.36
CA ILE A 29 24.92 17.06 8.93
C ILE A 29 25.25 16.91 7.45
N THR A 30 25.52 15.69 7.00
CA THR A 30 26.09 15.42 5.66
C THR A 30 25.04 15.20 4.58
N ARG A 31 23.86 14.66 4.96
CA ARG A 31 22.81 14.12 4.07
C ARG A 31 23.26 12.97 3.16
N ILE A 32 24.43 12.41 3.42
CA ILE A 32 24.98 11.30 2.64
C ILE A 32 24.47 9.99 3.25
N SER A 33 23.86 9.15 2.43
CA SER A 33 23.42 7.81 2.86
C SER A 33 24.55 6.80 2.65
N ASP A 34 24.79 5.96 3.65
CA ASP A 34 25.66 4.79 3.54
C ASP A 34 24.79 3.53 3.61
N PHE A 35 24.40 3.02 2.45
CA PHE A 35 23.40 1.95 2.35
C PHE A 35 23.82 0.64 3.02
N ASP A 36 25.12 0.34 3.05
CA ASP A 36 25.62 -0.87 3.70
C ASP A 36 25.55 -0.73 5.22
N LYS A 37 25.95 0.44 5.75
CA LYS A 37 25.80 0.76 7.17
C LYS A 37 24.33 0.79 7.59
N GLU A 38 23.46 1.42 6.80
CA GLU A 38 22.01 1.44 7.05
C GLU A 38 21.44 0.02 7.19
N ARG A 39 21.76 -0.86 6.24
CA ARG A 39 21.29 -2.25 6.26
C ARG A 39 21.74 -3.00 7.51
N ASN A 40 23.01 -2.82 7.90
CA ASN A 40 23.55 -3.46 9.11
C ASN A 40 22.86 -2.94 10.38
N LEU A 41 22.69 -1.62 10.51
CA LEU A 41 22.01 -1.00 11.64
C LEU A 41 20.56 -1.50 11.77
N ILE A 42 19.83 -1.58 10.66
CA ILE A 42 18.46 -2.09 10.63
C ILE A 42 18.43 -3.55 11.07
N LYS A 43 19.31 -4.38 10.50
CA LYS A 43 19.34 -5.82 10.79
C LYS A 43 19.65 -6.11 12.27
N GLU A 44 20.67 -5.45 12.82
CA GLU A 44 21.18 -5.74 14.17
C GLU A 44 20.31 -5.16 15.30
N SER A 45 19.57 -4.07 15.03
CA SER A 45 18.79 -3.37 16.04
C SER A 45 17.49 -4.09 16.40
N ARG A 46 17.42 -4.72 17.57
CA ARG A 46 16.18 -5.36 18.08
C ARG A 46 15.12 -4.34 18.50
N HIS A 47 15.54 -3.20 19.05
CA HIS A 47 14.67 -2.14 19.58
C HIS A 47 14.73 -0.86 18.73
N LEU A 48 14.76 -1.03 17.40
CA LEU A 48 14.97 0.11 16.48
C LEU A 48 13.87 1.18 16.61
N SER A 49 12.63 0.79 16.87
CA SER A 49 11.51 1.74 17.04
C SER A 49 11.77 2.69 18.22
N GLU A 50 12.32 2.19 19.32
CA GLU A 50 12.69 2.96 20.51
C GLU A 50 13.91 3.86 20.25
N LEU A 51 14.92 3.35 19.54
CA LEU A 51 16.11 4.12 19.13
C LEU A 51 15.76 5.35 18.30
N LEU A 52 14.75 5.23 17.42
CA LEU A 52 14.38 6.28 16.48
C LEU A 52 13.52 7.39 17.09
N LEU A 53 13.07 7.25 18.35
CA LEU A 53 12.19 8.20 19.03
C LEU A 53 12.62 9.67 18.91
N PRO A 54 13.88 10.04 19.16
CA PRO A 54 14.31 11.44 19.07
C PRO A 54 14.24 11.99 17.65
N PHE A 55 14.42 11.14 16.64
CA PHE A 55 14.52 11.55 15.23
C PHE A 55 13.16 11.72 14.55
N PHE A 56 12.08 11.14 15.11
CA PHE A 56 10.72 11.38 14.59
C PHE A 56 10.20 12.80 14.85
N GLN A 57 10.81 13.52 15.80
CA GLN A 57 10.44 14.90 16.14
C GLN A 57 11.53 15.90 15.69
N ASP A 58 12.44 15.45 14.83
CA ASP A 58 13.53 16.30 14.38
C ASP A 58 13.04 17.53 13.62
N SER A 59 13.69 18.67 13.82
CA SER A 59 13.35 19.90 13.09
C SER A 59 13.62 19.76 11.58
N LEU A 60 14.56 18.90 11.18
CA LEU A 60 14.91 18.67 9.79
C LEU A 60 14.07 17.57 9.15
N LEU A 61 13.36 17.92 8.07
CA LEU A 61 12.50 16.99 7.31
C LEU A 61 13.22 15.71 6.89
N HIS A 62 14.42 15.82 6.30
CA HIS A 62 15.14 14.66 5.77
C HIS A 62 15.56 13.68 6.87
N VAL A 63 15.82 14.16 8.09
CA VAL A 63 16.13 13.31 9.25
C VAL A 63 14.89 12.52 9.66
N ARG A 64 13.73 13.19 9.80
CA ARG A 64 12.45 12.51 10.09
C ARG A 64 12.11 11.47 9.03
N GLN A 65 12.25 11.83 7.75
CA GLN A 65 12.01 10.92 6.63
C GLN A 65 12.94 9.70 6.66
N LYS A 66 14.23 9.90 6.95
CA LYS A 66 15.20 8.80 7.11
C LYS A 66 14.84 7.89 8.29
N ALA A 67 14.45 8.45 9.43
CA ALA A 67 14.00 7.68 10.58
C ALA A 67 12.78 6.79 10.25
N TYR A 68 11.75 7.34 9.59
CA TYR A 68 10.61 6.52 9.16
C TYR A 68 11.00 5.46 8.11
N SER A 69 11.98 5.74 7.25
CA SER A 69 12.47 4.74 6.28
C SER A 69 13.16 3.55 6.96
N PHE A 70 13.91 3.79 8.04
CA PHE A 70 14.52 2.73 8.86
C PHE A 70 13.46 1.88 9.54
N LEU A 71 12.46 2.55 10.11
CA LEU A 71 11.33 1.91 10.77
C LEU A 71 10.54 1.02 9.80
N TYR A 72 10.26 1.51 8.59
CA TYR A 72 9.60 0.73 7.54
C TYR A 72 10.41 -0.50 7.15
N GLN A 73 11.69 -0.32 6.80
CA GLN A 73 12.56 -1.43 6.39
C GLN A 73 12.64 -2.50 7.49
N LYS A 74 12.83 -2.08 8.74
CA LYS A 74 12.81 -3.02 9.87
C LYS A 74 11.47 -3.73 10.03
N GLY A 75 10.36 -3.02 9.89
CA GLY A 75 9.01 -3.60 9.97
C GLY A 75 8.75 -4.66 8.89
N MET A 76 9.40 -4.54 7.72
CA MET A 76 9.32 -5.55 6.65
C MET A 76 10.21 -6.76 6.92
N ASP A 77 11.31 -6.59 7.66
CA ASP A 77 12.28 -7.66 7.95
C ASP A 77 11.91 -8.55 9.15
N VAL A 78 11.01 -8.09 10.03
CA VAL A 78 10.59 -8.84 11.23
C VAL A 78 9.42 -9.79 10.95
N ASN A 79 9.25 -10.80 11.80
CA ASN A 79 8.11 -11.73 11.73
C ASN A 79 6.79 -11.00 11.96
N SER A 80 5.68 -11.51 11.41
CA SER A 80 4.34 -10.91 11.57
C SER A 80 3.95 -10.59 13.02
N SER A 81 4.32 -11.44 13.99
CA SER A 81 4.04 -11.21 15.41
C SER A 81 4.76 -9.99 16.01
N GLU A 82 5.80 -9.47 15.35
CA GLU A 82 6.66 -8.39 15.82
C GLU A 82 6.42 -7.07 15.07
N LYS A 83 5.54 -7.04 14.07
CA LYS A 83 5.33 -5.87 13.20
C LYS A 83 4.52 -4.74 13.83
N ALA A 84 3.71 -5.04 14.85
CA ALA A 84 2.77 -4.09 15.43
C ALA A 84 3.40 -2.75 15.88
N PRO A 85 4.55 -2.72 16.60
CA PRO A 85 5.16 -1.46 17.02
C PRO A 85 5.61 -0.57 15.85
N TYR A 86 6.03 -1.19 14.73
CA TYR A 86 6.46 -0.48 13.52
C TYR A 86 5.27 0.14 12.80
N ILE A 87 4.18 -0.61 12.64
CA ILE A 87 2.93 -0.14 12.04
C ILE A 87 2.34 1.03 12.86
N ILE A 88 2.26 0.89 14.19
CA ILE A 88 1.76 1.95 15.07
C ILE A 88 2.58 3.23 14.91
N ARG A 89 3.90 3.10 14.82
CA ARG A 89 4.78 4.25 14.67
C ARG A 89 4.67 4.88 13.27
N LEU A 90 4.53 4.10 12.21
CA LEU A 90 4.25 4.60 10.87
C LEU A 90 2.90 5.35 10.80
N LEU A 91 1.86 4.81 11.46
CA LEU A 91 0.55 5.48 11.60
C LEU A 91 0.68 6.81 12.32
N LYS A 92 1.53 6.91 13.36
CA LYS A 92 1.84 8.19 14.00
C LYS A 92 2.53 9.17 13.05
N GLY A 93 3.35 8.67 12.13
CA GLY A 93 3.98 9.44 11.07
C GLY A 93 3.02 9.99 10.02
N CYS A 94 1.78 9.46 9.93
CA CYS A 94 0.72 10.07 9.12
C CYS A 94 0.22 11.41 9.70
N GLU A 95 0.60 11.74 10.94
CA GLU A 95 0.29 13.01 11.60
C GLU A 95 1.40 14.04 11.49
N ASP A 96 2.48 13.76 10.74
CA ASP A 96 3.58 14.70 10.55
C ASP A 96 3.08 16.00 9.88
N SER A 97 3.63 17.14 10.29
CA SER A 97 3.26 18.44 9.72
C SER A 97 3.65 18.56 8.25
N ASN A 98 4.59 17.76 7.78
CA ASN A 98 4.93 17.66 6.37
C ASN A 98 4.07 16.60 5.67
N GLY A 99 3.25 17.04 4.72
CA GLY A 99 2.39 16.16 3.93
C GLY A 99 3.16 15.08 3.17
N GLY A 100 4.39 15.34 2.72
CA GLY A 100 5.24 14.34 2.05
C GLY A 100 5.61 13.17 2.95
N ILE A 101 5.95 13.42 4.22
CA ILE A 101 6.20 12.37 5.21
C ILE A 101 4.91 11.58 5.49
N ALA A 102 3.79 12.28 5.70
CA ALA A 102 2.51 11.62 5.92
C ALA A 102 2.11 10.71 4.74
N GLY A 103 2.27 11.21 3.50
CA GLY A 103 1.99 10.46 2.28
C GLY A 103 2.89 9.25 2.09
N GLN A 104 4.18 9.37 2.40
CA GLN A 104 5.14 8.28 2.31
C GLN A 104 4.84 7.18 3.36
N ASN A 105 4.50 7.56 4.59
CA ASN A 105 4.09 6.62 5.63
C ASN A 105 2.84 5.82 5.19
N LEU A 106 1.86 6.45 4.55
CA LEU A 106 0.70 5.75 4.00
C LEU A 106 1.07 4.75 2.90
N ILE A 107 2.07 5.03 2.06
CA ILE A 107 2.59 4.08 1.05
C ILE A 107 3.30 2.89 1.73
N TRP A 108 4.12 3.16 2.74
CA TRP A 108 4.80 2.10 3.47
C TRP A 108 3.80 1.21 4.21
N LEU A 109 2.76 1.79 4.80
CA LEU A 109 1.68 1.05 5.45
C LEU A 109 0.93 0.10 4.50
N SER A 110 0.78 0.44 3.21
CA SER A 110 0.15 -0.47 2.23
C SER A 110 1.01 -1.69 1.86
N SER A 111 2.27 -1.74 2.29
CA SER A 111 3.16 -2.89 2.04
C SER A 111 3.02 -4.00 3.10
N PHE A 112 2.34 -3.72 4.21
CA PHE A 112 2.07 -4.68 5.27
C PHE A 112 0.84 -5.54 4.94
N ASN A 113 0.82 -6.79 5.41
CA ASN A 113 -0.35 -7.65 5.26
C ASN A 113 -1.47 -7.12 6.17
N LYS A 114 -2.72 -7.31 5.76
CA LYS A 114 -3.90 -6.89 6.52
C LYS A 114 -3.89 -7.43 7.95
N GLU A 115 -3.43 -8.67 8.12
CA GLU A 115 -3.38 -9.37 9.40
C GLU A 115 -2.32 -8.80 10.35
N ASP A 116 -1.33 -8.06 9.83
CA ASP A 116 -0.30 -7.41 10.64
C ASP A 116 -0.86 -6.19 11.41
N PHE A 117 -2.05 -5.68 11.03
CA PHE A 117 -2.72 -4.56 11.72
C PHE A 117 -3.53 -5.07 12.91
N THR A 118 -2.98 -4.87 14.11
CA THR A 118 -3.65 -5.17 15.38
C THR A 118 -4.90 -4.31 15.61
N VAL A 119 -5.67 -4.64 16.65
CA VAL A 119 -6.83 -3.84 17.09
C VAL A 119 -6.41 -2.40 17.36
N ASP A 120 -5.32 -2.19 18.10
CA ASP A 120 -4.78 -0.85 18.38
C ASP A 120 -4.39 -0.09 17.10
N ALA A 121 -3.82 -0.78 16.11
CA ALA A 121 -3.47 -0.15 14.84
C ALA A 121 -4.71 0.29 14.07
N LYS A 122 -5.78 -0.51 14.09
CA LYS A 122 -7.07 -0.15 13.48
C LYS A 122 -7.73 1.02 14.21
N GLU A 123 -7.64 1.07 15.54
CA GLU A 123 -8.12 2.22 16.32
C GLU A 123 -7.36 3.51 15.96
N GLN A 124 -6.04 3.42 15.73
CA GLN A 124 -5.27 4.58 15.24
C GLN A 124 -5.72 5.03 13.84
N VAL A 125 -6.01 4.09 12.94
CA VAL A 125 -6.60 4.43 11.62
C VAL A 125 -7.95 5.14 11.79
N ASP A 126 -8.81 4.68 12.71
CA ASP A 126 -10.09 5.33 13.03
C ASP A 126 -9.91 6.75 13.56
N ASN A 127 -8.92 6.96 14.42
CA ASN A 127 -8.60 8.27 14.96
C ASN A 127 -8.08 9.23 13.88
N LEU A 128 -7.31 8.73 12.92
CA LEU A 128 -6.88 9.51 11.75
C LEU A 128 -8.09 9.89 10.88
N LEU A 129 -9.01 8.96 10.62
CA LEU A 129 -10.20 9.23 9.80
C LEU A 129 -11.13 10.31 10.36
N ARG A 130 -11.09 10.54 11.69
CA ARG A 130 -11.87 11.57 12.39
C ARG A 130 -11.35 12.99 12.22
N ARG A 131 -10.13 13.15 11.70
CA ARG A 131 -9.52 14.48 11.53
C ARG A 131 -9.98 15.12 10.23
N ASP A 132 -10.34 16.39 10.31
CA ASP A 132 -10.85 17.17 9.17
C ASP A 132 -9.79 17.37 8.08
N HIS A 133 -8.52 17.53 8.47
CA HIS A 133 -7.44 17.91 7.55
C HIS A 133 -6.25 16.96 7.68
N ILE A 134 -6.33 15.81 7.01
CA ILE A 134 -5.19 14.89 6.84
C ILE A 134 -4.66 14.95 5.40
N PRO A 135 -3.36 15.20 5.20
CA PRO A 135 -2.72 15.03 3.90
C PRO A 135 -2.97 13.64 3.31
N HIS A 136 -3.22 13.55 2.01
CA HIS A 136 -3.46 12.27 1.32
C HIS A 136 -4.67 11.48 1.87
N ARG A 137 -5.72 12.19 2.33
CA ARG A 137 -6.95 11.62 2.89
C ARG A 137 -7.53 10.43 2.11
N LYS A 138 -7.52 10.48 0.77
CA LYS A 138 -7.98 9.37 -0.10
C LYS A 138 -7.24 8.07 0.18
N ARG A 139 -5.92 8.12 0.29
CA ARG A 139 -5.07 6.96 0.57
C ARG A 139 -5.31 6.43 1.99
N LEU A 140 -5.57 7.31 2.95
CA LEU A 140 -5.97 6.90 4.31
C LEU A 140 -7.33 6.17 4.30
N ILE A 141 -8.32 6.66 3.53
CA ILE A 141 -9.62 6.00 3.37
C ILE A 141 -9.43 4.60 2.77
N MET A 142 -8.58 4.46 1.74
CA MET A 142 -8.24 3.15 1.17
C MET A 142 -7.48 2.27 2.17
N LEU A 143 -6.54 2.80 2.94
CA LEU A 143 -5.89 2.03 4.02
C LEU A 143 -6.92 1.48 5.00
N ALA A 144 -7.87 2.31 5.43
CA ALA A 144 -8.96 1.88 6.32
C ALA A 144 -9.80 0.76 5.71
N GLY A 145 -10.19 0.88 4.43
CA GLY A 145 -10.88 -0.16 3.68
C GLY A 145 -10.13 -1.49 3.68
N TYR A 146 -8.85 -1.46 3.33
CA TYR A 146 -7.97 -2.62 3.32
C TYR A 146 -7.87 -3.30 4.69
N VAL A 147 -7.57 -2.54 5.75
CA VAL A 147 -7.38 -3.10 7.09
C VAL A 147 -8.69 -3.43 7.83
N GLY A 148 -9.82 -2.98 7.29
CA GLY A 148 -11.14 -3.15 7.88
C GLY A 148 -11.39 -2.26 9.10
N ALA A 149 -10.89 -1.02 9.06
CA ALA A 149 -11.08 -0.01 10.11
C ALA A 149 -12.11 1.04 9.67
N GLY A 150 -12.84 1.63 10.62
CA GLY A 150 -13.58 2.87 10.38
C GLY A 150 -14.91 2.72 9.66
N ARG A 151 -15.45 1.50 9.53
CA ARG A 151 -16.70 1.21 8.79
C ARG A 151 -17.85 2.15 9.19
N GLU A 152 -18.10 2.32 10.48
CA GLU A 152 -19.21 3.18 10.97
C GLU A 152 -18.98 4.65 10.66
N MET A 153 -17.71 5.11 10.72
CA MET A 153 -17.36 6.48 10.38
C MET A 153 -17.57 6.74 8.88
N LEU A 154 -17.07 5.84 8.03
CA LEU A 154 -17.23 5.91 6.58
C LEU A 154 -18.72 5.90 6.16
N ASN A 155 -19.53 5.04 6.79
CA ASN A 155 -20.98 5.03 6.57
C ASN A 155 -21.64 6.36 6.97
N ARG A 156 -21.22 6.97 8.10
CA ARG A 156 -21.72 8.29 8.49
C ARG A 156 -21.34 9.36 7.48
N GLN A 157 -20.12 9.35 6.96
CA GLN A 157 -19.65 10.32 5.97
C GLN A 157 -20.50 10.32 4.71
N LEU A 158 -20.97 9.16 4.24
CA LEU A 158 -21.84 9.07 3.05
C LEU A 158 -23.17 9.85 3.20
N ILE A 159 -23.65 10.01 4.43
CA ILE A 159 -24.92 10.68 4.77
C ILE A 159 -24.70 12.18 5.00
N GLN A 160 -23.47 12.62 5.28
CA GLN A 160 -23.20 14.01 5.57
C GLN A 160 -23.33 14.89 4.31
N PRO A 161 -23.98 16.06 4.43
CA PRO A 161 -23.97 17.05 3.36
C PRO A 161 -22.56 17.61 3.18
N GLY A 162 -22.14 17.83 1.93
CA GLY A 162 -20.83 18.41 1.61
C GLY A 162 -19.71 17.41 1.27
N LEU A 163 -19.96 16.10 1.36
CA LEU A 163 -19.00 15.11 0.87
C LEU A 163 -18.84 15.22 -0.65
N SER A 164 -17.64 15.60 -1.11
CA SER A 164 -17.34 15.73 -2.54
C SER A 164 -17.53 14.40 -3.28
N SER A 165 -17.90 14.44 -4.57
CA SER A 165 -18.07 13.22 -5.39
C SER A 165 -16.81 12.36 -5.42
N ASN A 166 -15.64 13.00 -5.44
CA ASN A 166 -14.36 12.33 -5.44
C ASN A 166 -14.10 11.61 -4.11
N GLU A 167 -14.38 12.25 -2.97
CA GLU A 167 -14.23 11.59 -1.67
C GLU A 167 -15.26 10.48 -1.47
N ARG A 168 -16.51 10.71 -1.92
CA ARG A 168 -17.58 9.71 -1.92
C ARG A 168 -17.19 8.44 -2.66
N TRP A 169 -16.50 8.58 -3.80
CA TRP A 169 -15.94 7.44 -4.54
C TRP A 169 -15.00 6.59 -3.67
N TYR A 170 -13.99 7.20 -3.03
CA TYR A 170 -13.05 6.46 -2.17
C TYR A 170 -13.71 5.86 -0.93
N VAL A 171 -14.73 6.51 -0.36
CA VAL A 171 -15.51 5.95 0.74
C VAL A 171 -16.24 4.68 0.31
N HIS A 172 -16.88 4.69 -0.87
CA HIS A 172 -17.50 3.48 -1.42
C HIS A 172 -16.48 2.39 -1.74
N LEU A 173 -15.31 2.72 -2.33
CA LEU A 173 -14.24 1.74 -2.56
C LEU A 173 -13.78 1.09 -1.25
N ALA A 174 -13.58 1.87 -0.19
CA ALA A 174 -13.17 1.36 1.10
C ALA A 174 -14.24 0.46 1.73
N LEU A 175 -15.51 0.84 1.69
CA LEU A 175 -16.61 0.02 2.19
C LEU A 175 -16.78 -1.26 1.36
N ALA A 176 -16.65 -1.19 0.03
CA ALA A 176 -16.65 -2.33 -0.87
C ALA A 176 -15.48 -3.28 -0.54
N ARG A 177 -14.27 -2.75 -0.25
CA ARG A 177 -13.12 -3.55 0.21
C ARG A 177 -13.41 -4.33 1.50
N MET A 178 -14.26 -3.77 2.36
CA MET A 178 -14.75 -4.44 3.57
C MET A 178 -15.97 -5.36 3.34
N GLY A 179 -16.43 -5.53 2.10
CA GLY A 179 -17.55 -6.39 1.75
C GLY A 179 -18.94 -5.74 1.86
N ASP A 180 -19.04 -4.42 1.87
CA ASP A 180 -20.34 -3.74 1.76
C ASP A 180 -20.89 -3.85 0.32
N ALA A 181 -21.92 -4.68 0.15
CA ALA A 181 -22.50 -4.97 -1.16
C ALA A 181 -23.10 -3.74 -1.85
N ARG A 182 -23.70 -2.81 -1.09
CA ARG A 182 -24.28 -1.57 -1.64
C ARG A 182 -23.22 -0.67 -2.24
N SER A 183 -22.07 -0.56 -1.58
CA SER A 183 -20.94 0.22 -2.07
C SER A 183 -20.26 -0.44 -3.26
N ALA A 184 -20.16 -1.77 -3.27
CA ALA A 184 -19.69 -2.50 -4.46
C ALA A 184 -20.61 -2.26 -5.66
N GLU A 185 -21.93 -2.32 -5.47
CA GLU A 185 -22.92 -2.04 -6.51
C GLU A 185 -22.84 -0.59 -7.00
N PHE A 186 -22.71 0.38 -6.10
CA PHE A 186 -22.50 1.79 -6.46
C PHE A 186 -21.26 1.97 -7.38
N CYS A 187 -20.15 1.32 -7.02
CA CYS A 187 -18.93 1.36 -7.84
C CYS A 187 -19.14 0.70 -9.20
N ALA A 188 -19.83 -0.43 -9.26
CA ALA A 188 -20.14 -1.13 -10.50
C ALA A 188 -20.97 -0.25 -11.44
N GLN A 189 -22.07 0.31 -10.94
CA GLN A 189 -22.98 1.17 -11.71
C GLN A 189 -22.26 2.43 -12.22
N THR A 190 -21.40 3.02 -11.40
CA THR A 190 -20.61 4.20 -11.81
C THR A 190 -19.72 3.84 -13.01
N VAL A 191 -18.99 2.73 -12.95
CA VAL A 191 -18.04 2.37 -14.01
C VAL A 191 -18.73 1.88 -15.28
N GLN A 192 -19.89 1.22 -15.19
CA GLN A 192 -20.65 0.78 -16.36
C GLN A 192 -21.07 1.93 -17.29
N THR A 193 -21.10 3.18 -16.79
CA THR A 193 -21.39 4.37 -17.61
C THR A 193 -20.19 4.90 -18.39
N LEU A 194 -18.98 4.39 -18.11
CA LEU A 194 -17.74 4.87 -18.69
C LEU A 194 -17.37 4.05 -19.93
N GLN A 195 -16.82 4.73 -20.94
CA GLN A 195 -16.29 4.08 -22.13
C GLN A 195 -14.88 3.51 -21.84
N LEU A 196 -14.58 2.34 -22.42
CA LEU A 196 -13.24 1.78 -22.38
C LEU A 196 -12.25 2.70 -23.11
N ASN A 197 -11.24 3.18 -22.40
CA ASN A 197 -10.14 3.99 -22.90
C ASN A 197 -8.95 3.93 -21.94
N ASN A 198 -7.84 4.59 -22.29
CA ASN A 198 -6.64 4.63 -21.46
C ASN A 198 -6.91 5.16 -20.05
N ASP A 199 -7.69 6.23 -19.90
CA ASP A 199 -7.98 6.86 -18.61
C ASP A 199 -8.78 5.92 -17.68
N LEU A 200 -9.74 5.17 -18.22
CA LEU A 200 -10.48 4.18 -17.46
C LEU A 200 -9.53 3.12 -16.90
N VAL A 201 -8.63 2.61 -17.74
CA VAL A 201 -7.68 1.56 -17.36
C VAL A 201 -6.63 2.08 -16.37
N GLU A 202 -6.16 3.30 -16.54
CA GLU A 202 -5.09 3.88 -15.71
C GLU A 202 -5.60 4.38 -14.35
N TYR A 203 -6.78 5.00 -14.31
CA TYR A 203 -7.24 5.72 -13.12
C TYR A 203 -8.42 5.07 -12.39
N VAL A 204 -9.22 4.24 -13.07
CA VAL A 204 -10.45 3.68 -12.47
C VAL A 204 -10.33 2.17 -12.22
N MET A 205 -9.73 1.41 -13.14
CA MET A 205 -9.57 -0.03 -12.94
C MET A 205 -8.71 -0.42 -11.72
N PRO A 206 -7.62 0.28 -11.38
CA PRO A 206 -6.88 0.01 -10.16
C PRO A 206 -7.75 0.18 -8.90
N ASP A 207 -8.66 1.14 -8.90
CA ASP A 207 -9.61 1.36 -7.81
C ASP A 207 -10.58 0.17 -7.65
N LEU A 208 -11.10 -0.36 -8.76
CA LEU A 208 -11.94 -1.57 -8.75
C LEU A 208 -11.19 -2.79 -8.24
N ILE A 209 -9.97 -2.98 -8.75
CA ILE A 209 -9.08 -4.10 -8.39
C ILE A 209 -8.72 -4.04 -6.91
N TYR A 210 -8.46 -2.85 -6.37
CA TYR A 210 -8.20 -2.63 -4.95
C TYR A 210 -9.32 -3.20 -4.06
N THR A 211 -10.59 -3.13 -4.47
CA THR A 211 -11.73 -3.62 -3.65
C THR A 211 -11.71 -5.13 -3.39
N ARG A 212 -11.05 -5.90 -4.25
CA ARG A 212 -11.10 -7.38 -4.28
C ARG A 212 -12.53 -7.96 -4.28
N GLN A 213 -13.50 -7.22 -4.80
CA GLN A 213 -14.88 -7.71 -4.96
C GLN A 213 -15.04 -8.37 -6.32
N LYS A 214 -15.49 -9.64 -6.35
CA LYS A 214 -15.64 -10.41 -7.59
C LYS A 214 -16.49 -9.68 -8.63
N ILE A 215 -17.58 -9.04 -8.21
CA ILE A 215 -18.44 -8.24 -9.10
C ILE A 215 -17.68 -7.11 -9.82
N LEU A 216 -16.75 -6.44 -9.12
CA LEU A 216 -15.95 -5.34 -9.69
C LEU A 216 -14.78 -5.86 -10.53
N LEU A 217 -14.16 -6.96 -10.12
CA LEU A 217 -13.10 -7.61 -10.90
C LEU A 217 -13.65 -8.22 -12.21
N ASN A 218 -14.90 -8.71 -12.20
CA ASN A 218 -15.55 -9.20 -13.41
C ASN A 218 -15.68 -8.10 -14.47
N ILE A 219 -15.93 -6.84 -14.08
CA ILE A 219 -15.93 -5.70 -15.03
C ILE A 219 -14.56 -5.57 -15.70
N CYS A 220 -13.47 -5.67 -14.92
CA CYS A 220 -12.12 -5.67 -15.50
C CYS A 220 -11.90 -6.86 -16.45
N ILE A 221 -12.38 -8.06 -16.09
CA ILE A 221 -12.24 -9.27 -16.92
C ILE A 221 -13.06 -9.15 -18.21
N ASP A 222 -14.25 -8.54 -18.17
CA ASP A 222 -15.07 -8.27 -19.35
C ASP A 222 -14.32 -7.35 -20.31
N HIS A 223 -13.70 -6.28 -19.79
CA HIS A 223 -12.85 -5.39 -20.61
C HIS A 223 -11.56 -6.06 -21.08
N LEU A 224 -10.99 -7.00 -20.31
CA LEU A 224 -9.83 -7.80 -20.74
C LEU A 224 -10.15 -8.65 -21.97
N ASN A 225 -11.40 -9.12 -22.08
CA ASN A 225 -11.88 -9.87 -23.23
C ASN A 225 -12.22 -9.00 -24.45
N SER A 226 -12.19 -7.66 -24.34
CA SER A 226 -12.40 -6.76 -25.47
C SER A 226 -11.17 -6.71 -26.39
N ASP A 227 -11.41 -6.75 -27.70
CA ASP A 227 -10.40 -6.53 -28.75
C ASP A 227 -10.28 -5.05 -29.17
N GLU A 228 -11.06 -4.17 -28.54
CA GLU A 228 -11.03 -2.73 -28.83
C GLU A 228 -9.66 -2.15 -28.51
N SER A 229 -9.04 -1.54 -29.52
CA SER A 229 -7.73 -0.92 -29.41
C SER A 229 -7.85 0.53 -28.90
N ALA A 230 -8.37 0.69 -27.69
CA ALA A 230 -8.65 1.99 -27.06
C ALA A 230 -7.57 2.47 -26.08
N CYS A 231 -6.45 1.74 -25.95
CA CYS A 231 -5.33 2.07 -25.08
C CYS A 231 -4.04 2.30 -25.87
N THR A 232 -3.03 2.91 -25.23
CA THR A 232 -1.74 3.21 -25.85
C THR A 232 -0.60 2.36 -25.27
N SER A 233 0.39 2.07 -26.12
CA SER A 233 1.63 1.42 -25.71
C SER A 233 2.41 2.22 -24.68
N ALA A 234 3.18 1.53 -23.85
CA ALA A 234 4.07 2.15 -22.85
C ALA A 234 5.28 2.87 -23.45
N ASP A 235 5.48 2.78 -24.77
CA ASP A 235 6.59 3.40 -25.49
C ASP A 235 6.28 4.89 -25.73
N PRO A 236 6.95 5.82 -25.02
CA PRO A 236 6.69 7.25 -25.16
C PRO A 236 7.23 7.82 -26.48
N ASP A 237 8.16 7.12 -27.15
CA ASP A 237 8.72 7.54 -28.44
C ASP A 237 7.84 7.05 -29.61
N ASN A 238 6.97 6.05 -29.37
CA ASN A 238 6.11 5.45 -30.39
C ASN A 238 4.78 4.98 -29.79
N GLU A 239 3.93 5.94 -29.42
CA GLU A 239 2.58 5.65 -28.95
C GLU A 239 1.75 4.97 -30.06
N ARG A 240 1.46 3.69 -29.87
CA ARG A 240 0.59 2.91 -30.74
C ARG A 240 -0.65 2.49 -30.00
N SER A 241 -1.77 2.56 -30.72
CA SER A 241 -3.02 1.96 -30.28
C SER A 241 -2.85 0.46 -30.09
N MET A 242 -3.36 -0.05 -28.97
CA MET A 242 -3.31 -1.46 -28.58
C MET A 242 -4.57 -1.87 -27.81
N PRO A 243 -4.91 -3.17 -27.79
CA PRO A 243 -5.97 -3.68 -26.93
C PRO A 243 -5.71 -3.36 -25.46
N CYS A 244 -6.69 -2.78 -24.79
CA CYS A 244 -6.60 -2.46 -23.36
C CYS A 244 -6.37 -3.71 -22.49
N GLY A 245 -6.78 -4.89 -22.96
CA GLY A 245 -6.66 -6.14 -22.21
C GLY A 245 -5.24 -6.48 -21.72
N TYR A 246 -4.20 -6.04 -22.43
CA TYR A 246 -2.81 -6.20 -21.97
C TYR A 246 -2.48 -5.39 -20.71
N ARG A 247 -2.95 -4.14 -20.62
CA ARG A 247 -2.78 -3.30 -19.43
C ARG A 247 -3.62 -3.83 -18.27
N ILE A 248 -4.84 -4.26 -18.57
CA ILE A 248 -5.72 -4.87 -17.57
C ILE A 248 -5.09 -6.14 -17.00
N LEU A 249 -4.46 -6.95 -17.86
CA LEU A 249 -3.74 -8.16 -17.48
C LEU A 249 -2.63 -7.87 -16.45
N GLU A 250 -1.82 -6.82 -16.66
CA GLU A 250 -0.80 -6.37 -15.72
C GLU A 250 -1.39 -6.03 -14.34
N LEU A 251 -2.54 -5.34 -14.34
CA LEU A 251 -3.19 -4.89 -13.10
C LEU A 251 -3.83 -6.04 -12.31
N ILE A 252 -4.44 -7.03 -12.99
CA ILE A 252 -5.14 -8.13 -12.31
C ILE A 252 -4.22 -9.29 -11.93
N ALA A 253 -3.13 -9.52 -12.67
CA ALA A 253 -2.23 -10.65 -12.43
C ALA A 253 -1.78 -10.80 -10.96
N PRO A 254 -1.39 -9.73 -10.22
CA PRO A 254 -0.92 -9.89 -8.84
C PRO A 254 -2.04 -10.21 -7.83
N VAL A 255 -3.31 -10.11 -8.23
CA VAL A 255 -4.47 -10.16 -7.31
C VAL A 255 -5.30 -11.43 -7.44
N ILE A 256 -5.05 -12.24 -8.46
CA ILE A 256 -5.73 -13.52 -8.70
C ILE A 256 -4.85 -14.66 -8.17
N GLU A 257 -5.44 -15.59 -7.43
CA GLU A 257 -4.74 -16.79 -6.95
C GLU A 257 -4.50 -17.77 -8.11
N ASP A 258 -3.36 -18.45 -8.09
CA ASP A 258 -2.96 -19.47 -9.07
C ASP A 258 -3.00 -19.01 -10.55
N PHE A 259 -2.90 -17.70 -10.77
CA PHE A 259 -2.86 -17.10 -12.10
C PHE A 259 -1.52 -17.41 -12.80
N PRO A 260 -1.51 -17.71 -14.12
CA PRO A 260 -0.31 -18.18 -14.81
C PRO A 260 0.73 -17.08 -15.05
N PHE A 261 0.36 -15.82 -14.83
CA PHE A 261 1.23 -14.68 -15.04
C PHE A 261 1.62 -14.00 -13.73
N ARG A 262 2.86 -13.51 -13.69
CA ARG A 262 3.39 -12.69 -12.61
C ARG A 262 3.77 -11.33 -13.15
N THR A 263 3.84 -10.36 -12.25
CA THR A 263 4.39 -9.04 -12.54
C THR A 263 5.79 -8.91 -11.98
N SER A 264 6.62 -8.17 -12.69
CA SER A 264 7.94 -7.73 -12.24
C SER A 264 7.82 -6.68 -11.13
N ALA A 265 8.94 -6.32 -10.50
CA ALA A 265 8.98 -5.29 -9.46
C ALA A 265 8.50 -3.91 -9.95
N ILE A 266 8.52 -3.65 -11.26
CA ILE A 266 8.07 -2.40 -11.88
C ILE A 266 6.63 -2.49 -12.43
N GLY A 267 5.91 -3.60 -12.19
CA GLY A 267 4.49 -3.76 -12.54
C GLY A 267 4.20 -4.34 -13.93
N GLY A 268 5.19 -4.45 -14.82
CA GLY A 268 5.02 -5.11 -16.12
C GLY A 268 4.97 -6.63 -16.01
N LEU A 269 4.36 -7.33 -16.98
CA LEU A 269 4.32 -8.79 -17.02
C LEU A 269 5.72 -9.40 -17.15
N ASP A 270 6.00 -10.40 -16.32
CA ASP A 270 7.21 -11.22 -16.40
C ASP A 270 6.97 -12.41 -17.33
N VAL A 271 7.04 -12.14 -18.65
CA VAL A 271 6.80 -13.13 -19.70
C VAL A 271 7.78 -12.98 -20.86
N PRO A 272 8.20 -14.08 -21.50
CA PRO A 272 9.08 -14.01 -22.67
C PRO A 272 8.36 -13.51 -23.93
N ASP A 273 7.07 -13.80 -24.08
CA ASP A 273 6.24 -13.33 -25.20
C ASP A 273 5.00 -12.61 -24.67
N TYR A 274 5.06 -11.28 -24.71
CA TYR A 274 3.96 -10.43 -24.26
C TYR A 274 2.69 -10.62 -25.08
N ARG A 275 2.80 -10.87 -26.39
CA ARG A 275 1.63 -11.01 -27.28
C ARG A 275 0.84 -12.28 -27.01
N GLN A 276 1.52 -13.35 -26.57
CA GLN A 276 0.88 -14.60 -26.20
C GLN A 276 0.22 -14.54 -24.81
N ALA A 277 0.56 -13.54 -23.98
CA ALA A 277 0.04 -13.46 -22.63
C ALA A 277 -1.48 -13.24 -22.58
N LEU A 278 -2.01 -12.35 -23.43
CA LEU A 278 -3.45 -12.02 -23.43
C LEU A 278 -4.35 -13.19 -23.86
N PRO A 279 -4.09 -13.91 -24.97
CA PRO A 279 -4.88 -15.10 -25.32
C PRO A 279 -4.90 -16.17 -24.23
N VAL A 280 -3.75 -16.43 -23.60
CA VAL A 280 -3.62 -17.40 -22.51
C VAL A 280 -4.41 -16.94 -21.27
N ALA A 281 -4.32 -15.66 -20.90
CA ALA A 281 -5.09 -15.11 -19.78
C ALA A 281 -6.60 -15.23 -20.00
N ARG A 282 -7.07 -14.87 -21.21
CA ARG A 282 -8.47 -15.00 -21.60
C ARG A 282 -8.95 -16.44 -21.51
N GLN A 283 -8.14 -17.39 -22.00
CA GLN A 283 -8.47 -18.81 -21.90
C GLN A 283 -8.53 -19.27 -20.44
N TRP A 284 -7.56 -18.87 -19.62
CA TRP A 284 -7.54 -19.22 -18.21
C TRP A 284 -8.81 -18.75 -17.46
N PHE A 285 -9.29 -17.52 -17.70
CA PHE A 285 -10.53 -17.06 -17.07
C PHE A 285 -11.78 -17.80 -17.55
N ARG A 286 -11.81 -18.27 -18.80
CA ARG A 286 -12.89 -19.14 -19.30
C ARG A 286 -12.88 -20.50 -18.60
N ASP A 287 -11.69 -21.06 -18.36
CA ASP A 287 -11.52 -22.35 -17.72
C ASP A 287 -11.69 -22.27 -16.19
N ASN A 288 -11.57 -21.07 -15.61
CA ASN A 288 -11.64 -20.81 -14.17
C ASN A 288 -12.66 -19.70 -13.83
N PRO A 289 -13.97 -19.89 -14.11
CA PRO A 289 -15.00 -18.89 -13.78
C PRO A 289 -15.14 -18.63 -12.27
N ASP A 290 -14.69 -19.58 -11.45
CA ASP A 290 -14.66 -19.51 -9.99
C ASP A 290 -13.28 -19.18 -9.43
N TYR A 291 -12.50 -18.41 -10.18
CA TYR A 291 -11.20 -17.89 -9.75
C TYR A 291 -11.27 -17.27 -8.34
N ARG A 292 -10.18 -17.44 -7.60
CA ARG A 292 -10.03 -16.90 -6.24
C ARG A 292 -9.21 -15.62 -6.27
N ILE A 293 -9.51 -14.75 -5.31
CA ILE A 293 -8.93 -13.41 -5.23
C ILE A 293 -8.04 -13.36 -4.00
N ARG A 294 -6.80 -12.90 -4.17
CA ARG A 294 -5.85 -12.68 -3.08
C ARG A 294 -6.31 -11.50 -2.23
N MET A 295 -6.64 -11.78 -0.97
CA MET A 295 -7.25 -10.78 -0.08
C MET A 295 -6.23 -9.99 0.76
N ASN A 296 -5.08 -10.59 1.07
CA ASN A 296 -4.20 -10.13 2.16
C ASN A 296 -3.18 -9.06 1.75
N SER A 297 -3.21 -8.60 0.50
CA SER A 297 -2.39 -7.50 -0.01
C SER A 297 -3.25 -6.29 -0.39
N PHE A 298 -2.69 -5.09 -0.24
CA PHE A 298 -3.35 -3.84 -0.57
C PHE A 298 -3.83 -3.81 -2.03
#